data_AF-A0A366X449-F1
#
_entry.id   AF-A0A366X449-F1
#
_cell.length_a   1.000
_cell.length_b   1.000
_cell.length_c   1.000
_cell.angle_alpha   90.00
_cell.angle_beta   90.00
_cell.angle_gamma   90.00
#
_symmetry.space_group_name_H-M   'P 1'
#
loop_
_entity.id
_entity.type
_entity.pdbx_description
1 polymer ?
#
loop_
_entity_poly.entity_id
_entity_poly.type
_entity_poly.pdbx_seq_one_letter_code
_entity_poly.pdbx_strand_id
1 'polypeptide(L)' 'MLKWTDLTQDWSAMYTRAKRRFPNLRDQDMVRLSQDRKCFEAYLAERHQLTMNEAHEELEDFLFTEGLNREFSRSLSK' A
#
# COMPACT_ATOMS: atom_id res chain seq x y z
N MET A 1 -2.52 -13.81 4.65
CA MET A 1 -1.54 -12.72 4.85
C MET A 1 -0.91 -12.43 3.50
N LEU A 2 -1.20 -11.28 2.88
CA LEU A 2 -0.51 -10.89 1.66
C LEU A 2 0.97 -10.74 1.96
N LYS A 3 1.81 -11.37 1.15
CA LYS A 3 3.25 -11.15 1.19
C LYS A 3 3.53 -9.85 0.46
N TRP A 4 4.43 -9.03 0.99
CA TRP A 4 4.90 -7.81 0.32
C TRP A 4 5.30 -8.07 -1.14
N THR A 5 5.89 -9.24 -1.41
CA THR A 5 6.29 -9.68 -2.76
C THR A 5 5.11 -9.85 -3.73
N ASP A 6 3.96 -10.27 -3.23
CA ASP A 6 2.72 -10.40 -4.00
C ASP A 6 2.09 -9.02 -4.25
N LEU A 7 2.22 -8.12 -3.28
CA LEU A 7 1.85 -6.71 -3.41
C LEU A 7 2.67 -5.99 -4.48
N THR A 8 3.97 -6.28 -4.54
CA THR A 8 4.88 -5.64 -5.48
C THR A 8 4.64 -6.06 -6.93
N GLN A 9 3.95 -7.19 -7.18
CA GLN A 9 3.58 -7.59 -8.55
C GLN A 9 2.63 -6.59 -9.21
N ASP A 10 1.70 -6.02 -8.44
CA ASP A 10 0.74 -5.01 -8.88
C ASP A 10 1.00 -3.64 -8.24
N TRP A 11 2.27 -3.36 -7.90
CA TRP A 11 2.66 -2.17 -7.16
C TRP A 11 2.13 -0.87 -7.76
N SER A 12 2.12 -0.73 -9.09
CA SER A 12 1.61 0.49 -9.74
C SER A 12 0.10 0.70 -9.54
N ALA A 13 -0.69 -0.38 -9.62
CA ALA A 13 -2.13 -0.32 -9.37
C ALA A 13 -2.42 -0.04 -7.89
N MET A 14 -1.67 -0.70 -7.01
CA MET A 14 -1.77 -0.54 -5.56
C MET A 14 -1.35 0.88 -5.14
N TYR A 15 -0.25 1.40 -5.70
CA TYR A 15 0.22 2.77 -5.48
C TYR A 15 -0.77 3.82 -5.99
N THR A 16 -1.43 3.58 -7.12
CA THR A 16 -2.49 4.46 -7.63
C THR A 16 -3.70 4.50 -6.68
N ARG A 17 -4.04 3.37 -6.04
CA ARG A 17 -5.07 3.32 -4.99
C ARG A 17 -4.60 3.97 -3.70
N ALA A 18 -3.34 3.76 -3.31
CA ALA A 18 -2.71 4.42 -2.18
C ALA A 18 -2.74 5.93 -2.36
N LYS A 19 -2.40 6.45 -3.55
CA LYS A 19 -2.40 7.88 -3.88
C LYS A 19 -3.78 8.51 -3.84
N ARG A 20 -4.85 7.72 -4.03
CA ARG A 20 -6.24 8.15 -3.79
C ARG A 20 -6.56 8.29 -2.31
N ARG A 21 -6.02 7.41 -1.46
CA ARG A 21 -6.21 7.43 0.01
C ARG A 21 -5.31 8.47 0.69
N PHE A 22 -4.08 8.59 0.19
CA PHE A 22 -2.99 9.40 0.72
C PHE A 22 -2.62 10.49 -0.30
N PRO A 23 -3.28 11.67 -0.24
CA PRO A 23 -2.86 12.81 -1.03
C PRO A 23 -1.46 13.23 -0.56
N ASN A 24 -0.54 13.49 -1.50
CA ASN A 24 0.90 13.76 -1.29
C ASN A 24 1.86 12.57 -1.43
N LEU A 25 1.47 11.44 -2.05
CA LEU A 25 2.46 10.46 -2.51
C LEU A 25 3.18 10.94 -3.79
N ARG A 26 4.51 10.78 -3.87
CA ARG A 26 5.34 11.17 -5.03
C ARG A 26 5.72 9.96 -5.87
N ASP A 27 5.37 9.98 -7.15
CA ASP A 27 5.63 8.87 -8.07
C ASP A 27 7.12 8.58 -8.25
N GLN A 28 8.01 9.57 -8.07
CA GLN A 28 9.47 9.36 -8.11
C GLN A 28 9.98 8.39 -7.04
N ASP A 29 9.36 8.38 -5.86
CA ASP A 29 9.77 7.50 -4.77
C ASP A 29 9.12 6.10 -4.90
N MET A 30 8.15 5.93 -5.81
CA MET A 30 7.40 4.69 -6.00
C MET A 30 8.30 3.46 -6.17
N VAL A 31 9.36 3.55 -6.98
CA VAL A 31 10.29 2.42 -7.22
C VAL A 31 11.04 2.04 -5.94
N ARG A 32 11.53 3.03 -5.20
CA ARG A 32 12.27 2.81 -3.94
C ARG A 32 11.35 2.24 -2.86
N LEU A 33 10.15 2.77 -2.77
CA LEU A 33 9.13 2.35 -1.80
C LEU A 33 8.63 0.92 -2.08
N SER A 34 8.67 0.45 -3.34
CA SER A 34 8.32 -0.94 -3.67
C SER A 34 9.29 -1.97 -3.11
N GLN A 35 10.55 -1.59 -2.86
CA GLN A 35 11.59 -2.52 -2.45
C GLN A 35 11.53 -2.86 -0.97
N ASP A 36 11.03 -1.94 -0.14
CA ASP A 36 11.03 -2.10 1.31
C ASP A 36 9.74 -1.56 1.93
N ARG A 37 9.00 -2.46 2.60
CA ARG A 37 7.75 -2.12 3.31
C ARG A 37 7.97 -1.04 4.37
N LYS A 38 9.06 -1.12 5.14
CA LYS A 38 9.34 -0.17 6.22
C LYS A 38 9.65 1.21 5.68
N CYS A 39 10.28 1.29 4.50
CA CYS A 39 10.43 2.57 3.81
C CYS A 39 9.08 3.19 3.44
N PHE A 40 8.09 2.39 3.05
CA PHE A 40 6.74 2.89 2.78
C PHE A 40 6.02 3.36 4.04
N GLU A 41 6.11 2.60 5.13
CA GLU A 41 5.55 2.98 6.45
C GLU A 41 6.16 4.29 6.96
N ALA A 42 7.50 4.40 6.92
CA ALA A 42 8.21 5.62 7.31
C ALA A 42 7.86 6.81 6.40
N TYR A 43 7.72 6.58 5.09
CA TYR A 43 7.33 7.62 4.15
C TYR A 43 5.90 8.11 4.39
N LEU A 44 4.96 7.21 4.70
CA LEU A 44 3.60 7.59 5.08
C LEU A 44 3.59 8.41 6.38
N ALA A 45 4.32 7.96 7.39
CA ALA A 45 4.45 8.67 8.67
C ALA A 45 4.96 10.11 8.46
N GLU A 46 6.06 10.27 7.72
CA GLU A 46 6.67 11.58 7.47
C GLU A 46 5.75 12.50 6.65
N ARG A 47 5.09 11.96 5.63
CA ARG A 47 4.28 12.78 4.69
C ARG A 47 2.92 13.15 5.24
N HIS A 48 2.34 12.32 6.10
CA HIS A 48 1.01 12.54 6.67
C HIS A 48 1.06 13.05 8.11
N GLN A 49 2.26 13.30 8.66
CA GLN A 49 2.46 13.64 10.07
C GLN A 49 1.82 12.61 11.01
N LEU A 50 1.82 11.35 10.57
CA LEU A 50 1.32 10.22 11.36
C LEU A 50 2.47 9.66 12.20
N THR A 51 2.14 9.05 13.33
CA THR A 51 3.12 8.24 14.05
C THR A 51 3.47 6.98 13.24
N MET A 52 4.64 6.36 13.50
CA MET A 52 4.99 5.09 12.84
C MET A 52 3.94 4.00 13.08
N ASN A 53 3.26 4.03 14.23
CA ASN A 53 2.20 3.08 14.55
C ASN A 53 0.96 3.30 13.68
N GLU A 54 0.51 4.55 13.56
CA GLU A 54 -0.62 4.88 12.67
C GLU A 54 -0.30 4.60 11.20
N ALA A 55 0.90 4.92 10.73
CA ALA A 55 1.30 4.61 9.36
C ALA A 55 1.37 3.09 9.10
N HIS A 56 1.76 2.32 10.11
CA HIS A 56 1.71 0.87 10.07
C HIS A 56 0.26 0.38 10.00
N GLU A 57 -0.61 0.83 10.90
CA GLU A 57 -2.03 0.45 10.96
C GLU A 57 -2.76 0.80 9.65
N GLU A 58 -2.56 2.00 9.12
CA GLU A 58 -3.13 2.45 7.85
C GLU A 58 -2.63 1.61 6.66
N LEU A 59 -1.34 1.24 6.66
CA LEU A 59 -0.80 0.35 5.65
C LEU A 59 -1.40 -1.05 5.77
N GLU A 60 -1.53 -1.59 6.98
CA GLU A 60 -2.10 -2.91 7.20
C GLU A 60 -3.57 -2.98 6.81
N ASP A 61 -4.37 -1.98 7.17
CA ASP A 61 -5.76 -1.85 6.74
C ASP A 61 -5.89 -1.79 5.21
N PHE A 62 -4.98 -1.05 4.57
CA PHE A 62 -4.94 -0.93 3.12
C PHE A 62 -4.54 -2.26 2.44
N LEU A 63 -3.53 -2.95 2.96
CA LEU A 63 -3.12 -4.28 2.47
C LEU A 63 -4.23 -5.32 2.65
N PHE A 64 -4.93 -5.26 3.78
CA PHE A 64 -6.06 -6.13 4.07
C PHE A 64 -7.22 -5.87 3.09
N THR A 65 -7.58 -4.61 2.87
CA THR A 65 -8.59 -4.20 1.91
C THR A 65 -8.24 -4.65 0.50
N GLU A 66 -6.99 -4.49 0.05
CA GLU A 66 -6.56 -4.96 -1.27
C GLU A 66 -6.58 -6.47 -1.41
N GLY A 67 -6.24 -7.20 -0.34
CA GLY A 67 -6.39 -8.65 -0.31
C GLY A 67 -7.83 -9.08 -0.50
N LEU A 68 -8.75 -8.49 0.26
CA LEU A 68 -10.18 -8.70 0.09
C LEU A 68 -10.65 -8.34 -1.31
N ASN A 69 -10.19 -7.23 -1.89
CA ASN A 69 -10.57 -6.78 -3.21
C ASN A 69 -10.11 -7.77 -4.31
N ARG A 70 -8.94 -8.37 -4.14
CA ARG A 70 -8.40 -9.40 -5.04
C ARG A 70 -9.15 -10.72 -4.91
N GLU A 71 -9.48 -11.14 -3.70
CA GLU A 71 -10.30 -12.33 -3.44
C GLU A 71 -11.73 -12.14 -3.98
N PHE A 72 -12.32 -10.97 -3.77
CA PHE A 72 -13.64 -10.61 -4.28
C PHE A 72 -13.69 -10.61 -5.81
N SER A 73 -12.69 -9.99 -6.46
CA SER A 73 -12.57 -9.99 -7.93
C SER A 73 -12.44 -11.41 -8.51
N ARG A 74 -11.72 -12.30 -7.81
CA ARG A 74 -11.58 -13.71 -8.19
C ARG A 74 -12.87 -14.49 -8.02
N SER A 75 -13.66 -14.16 -7.00
CA SER A 75 -14.94 -14.83 -6.70
C SER A 75 -16.08 -14.35 -7.60
N LEU A 76 -16.01 -13.13 -8.12
CA LEU A 76 -17.01 -12.56 -9.05
C LEU A 76 -16.88 -13.10 -10.49
N SER A 77 -15.73 -13.70 -10.82
CA SER A 77 -15.45 -14.25 -12.15
C SER A 77 -15.88 -15.73 -12.31
N LYS A 78 -16.75 -16.24 -11.43
CA LYS A 78 -17.12 -17.66 -11.33
C LYS A 78 -18.61 -17.89 -11.51
#